data_AF-A0A6V8P0B4-F1
#
_entry.id   AF-A0A6V8P0B4-F1
#
_cell.length_a   1.000
_cell.length_b   1.000
_cell.length_c   1.000
_cell.angle_alpha   90.00
_cell.angle_beta   90.00
_cell.angle_gamma   90.00
#
_symmetry.space_group_name_H-M   'P 1'
#
loop_
_entity.id
_entity.type
_entity.pdbx_description
1 polymer ?
#
loop_
_entity_poly.entity_id
_entity_poly.type
_entity_poly.pdbx_seq_one_letter_code
_entity_poly.pdbx_strand_id
1 'polypeptide(L)' 'KKIAASKRTAFMCSERFPWKCHRRFIALELEREGWEVVHIIDKERTWQPKPS' A
#
# COMPACT_ATOMS: atom_id res chain seq x y z
N LYS A 1 4.70 -0.88 -11.74
CA LYS A 1 5.60 -1.85 -11.05
C LYS A 1 7.10 -1.68 -11.38
N LYS A 2 7.51 -1.26 -12.59
CA LYS A 2 8.95 -1.08 -12.95
C LYS A 2 9.80 -0.30 -11.93
N ILE A 3 9.26 0.78 -11.37
CA ILE A 3 9.97 1.61 -10.37
C ILE A 3 10.17 0.85 -9.06
N ALA A 4 9.14 0.13 -8.59
CA ALA A 4 9.20 -0.68 -7.38
C ALA A 4 10.16 -1.89 -7.52
N ALA A 5 10.40 -2.36 -8.74
CA ALA A 5 11.36 -3.44 -9.02
C ALA A 5 12.83 -2.98 -8.94
N SER A 6 13.12 -1.68 -9.13
CA SER A 6 14.49 -1.15 -9.11
C SER A 6 14.85 -0.38 -7.84
N LYS A 7 13.86 0.18 -7.14
CA LYS A 7 14.07 0.94 -5.90
C LYS A 7 12.87 0.87 -4.98
N ARG A 8 13.13 1.05 -3.67
CA ARG A 8 12.08 1.21 -2.66
C ARG A 8 11.17 2.37 -3.06
N THR A 9 9.89 2.09 -3.19
CA THR A 9 8.90 3.02 -3.74
C THR A 9 7.68 3.05 -2.83
N ALA A 10 7.18 4.25 -2.55
CA ALA A 10 5.90 4.46 -1.89
C ALA A 10 5.02 5.32 -2.79
N PHE A 11 3.72 5.04 -2.81
CA PHE A 11 2.71 5.91 -3.38
C PHE A 11 1.81 6.40 -2.25
N MET A 12 1.51 7.70 -2.25
CA MET A 12 0.79 8.35 -1.15
C MET A 12 -0.40 9.15 -1.66
N CYS A 13 -1.30 9.49 -0.74
CA CYS A 13 -2.48 10.31 -0.98
C CYS A 13 -2.72 11.19 0.25
N SER A 14 -3.51 12.26 0.12
CA SER A 14 -3.85 13.19 1.19
C SER A 14 -4.57 12.53 2.36
N GLU A 15 -5.32 11.45 2.12
CA GLU A 15 -6.03 10.76 3.19
C GLU A 15 -5.08 9.91 4.04
N ARG A 16 -5.27 10.00 5.36
CA ARG A 16 -4.49 9.24 6.34
C ARG A 16 -4.72 7.73 6.22
N PHE A 17 -5.97 7.31 6.12
CA PHE A 17 -6.34 5.89 6.21
C PHE A 17 -6.58 5.27 4.83
N PRO A 18 -5.92 4.14 4.50
CA PRO A 18 -6.02 3.54 3.17
C PRO A 18 -7.46 3.13 2.83
N TRP A 19 -8.23 2.57 3.76
CA TRP A 19 -9.63 2.18 3.52
C TRP A 19 -10.59 3.34 3.21
N LYS A 20 -10.18 4.59 3.50
CA LYS A 20 -10.97 5.80 3.21
C LYS A 20 -10.65 6.45 1.87
N CYS A 21 -9.68 5.94 1.11
CA CYS A 21 -9.24 6.53 -0.15
C CYS A 21 -9.18 5.54 -1.30
N HIS A 22 -9.08 6.07 -2.52
CA HIS A 22 -9.00 5.32 -3.76
C HIS A 22 -7.69 4.52 -3.90
N ARG A 23 -6.61 4.88 -3.19
CA ARG A 23 -5.34 4.13 -3.21
C ARG A 23 -5.47 2.70 -2.69
N ARG A 24 -6.56 2.38 -1.96
CA ARG A 24 -6.89 1.01 -1.54
C ARG A 24 -7.06 0.05 -2.71
N PHE A 25 -7.60 0.51 -3.84
CA PHE A 25 -7.83 -0.35 -5.00
C PHE A 25 -6.52 -0.72 -5.67
N ILE A 26 -5.57 0.22 -5.73
CA ILE A 26 -4.22 -0.01 -6.24
C ILE A 26 -3.48 -1.01 -5.33
N ALA A 27 -3.55 -0.80 -4.02
CA ALA A 27 -2.94 -1.72 -3.04
C ALA A 27 -3.52 -3.13 -3.15
N LEU A 28 -4.84 -3.27 -3.20
CA LEU A 28 -5.51 -4.55 -3.34
C LEU A 28 -5.09 -5.29 -4.61
N GLU A 29 -4.95 -4.59 -5.74
CA GLU A 29 -4.52 -5.23 -6.98
C GLU A 29 -3.06 -5.69 -6.90
N LEU A 30 -2.17 -4.89 -6.31
CA LEU A 30 -0.79 -5.30 -6.08
C LEU A 30 -0.72 -6.55 -5.18
N GLU A 31 -1.53 -6.60 -4.12
CA GLU A 31 -1.63 -7.75 -3.23
C GLU A 31 -2.15 -9.00 -3.95
N ARG A 32 -3.19 -8.86 -4.78
CA ARG A 32 -3.72 -9.95 -5.63
C ARG A 32 -2.68 -10.50 -6.61
N GLU A 33 -1.78 -9.64 -7.07
CA GLU A 33 -0.66 -10.02 -7.92
C GLU A 33 0.53 -10.58 -7.13
N GLY A 34 0.40 -10.77 -5.81
CA GLY A 34 1.40 -11.39 -4.94
C GLY A 34 2.44 -10.41 -4.37
N TRP A 35 2.24 -9.10 -4.49
CA TRP A 35 3.14 -8.12 -3.87
C TRP A 35 2.80 -7.95 -2.39
N GLU A 36 3.85 -7.87 -1.55
CA GLU A 36 3.69 -7.41 -0.17
C GLU A 36 3.43 -5.90 -0.18
N VAL A 37 2.27 -5.48 0.34
CA VAL A 37 1.92 -4.07 0.48
C VAL A 37 1.80 -3.72 1.96
N VAL A 38 2.58 -2.72 2.37
CA VAL A 38 2.57 -2.19 3.74
C VAL A 38 2.03 -0.76 3.73
N HIS A 39 0.96 -0.52 4.46
CA HIS A 39 0.40 0.81 4.62
C HIS A 39 1.04 1.53 5.80
N ILE A 40 1.77 2.61 5.54
CA ILE A 40 2.30 3.50 6.57
C ILE A 40 1.18 4.46 6.99
N ILE A 41 0.73 4.39 8.24
CA ILE A 41 -0.34 5.24 8.79
C ILE A 41 0.23 6.47 9.46
N ASP A 42 1.31 6.29 10.21
CA ASP A 42 2.13 7.34 10.81
C ASP A 42 3.53 6.79 11.14
N LYS A 43 4.34 7.57 11.84
CA LYS A 43 5.76 7.27 12.10
C LYS A 43 5.96 5.92 12.81
N GLU A 44 5.05 5.55 13.69
CA GLU A 44 5.19 4.37 14.56
C GLU A 44 4.19 3.26 14.18
N ARG A 45 3.31 3.52 13.21
CA ARG A 45 2.21 2.61 12.88
C ARG A 45 2.18 2.27 11.40
N THR A 46 2.33 0.97 11.14
CA THR A 46 1.99 0.36 9.86
C THR A 46 0.73 -0.48 9.98
N TRP A 47 0.10 -0.75 8.84
CA TRP A 47 -1.03 -1.66 8.72
C TRP A 47 -0.87 -2.50 7.46
N GLN A 48 -1.16 -3.79 7.58
CA GLN A 48 -1.23 -4.72 6.47
C GLN A 48 -2.63 -5.37 6.53
N PRO A 49 -3.34 -5.49 5.40
CA PRO A 49 -4.54 -6.29 5.36
C PRO A 49 -4.18 -7.76 5.65
N LYS A 50 -5.06 -8.45 6.36
CA LYS A 50 -4.92 -9.90 6.54
C LYS A 50 -5.12 -10.57 5.17
N PRO A 51 -4.25 -11.50 4.75
CA PRO A 51 -4.54 -12.31 3.58
C PRO A 51 -5.86 -13.06 3.82
N SER A 52 -6.72 -13.04 2.81
CA SER A 52 -8.00 -13.77 2.77
C SER A 52 -7.77 -15.26 2.53
#